data_AF-A0A917CSB1-F1
#
_entry.id   AF-A0A917CSB1-F1
#
_cell.length_a   1.000
_cell.length_b   1.000
_cell.length_c   1.000
_cell.angle_alpha   90.00
_cell.angle_beta   90.00
_cell.angle_gamma   90.00
#
_symmetry.space_group_name_H-M   'P 1'
#
loop_
_entity.id
_entity.type
_entity.pdbx_description
1 polymer ?
#
loop_
_entity_poly.entity_id
_entity_poly.type
_entity_poly.pdbx_seq_one_letter_code
_entity_poly.pdbx_strand_id
1 'polypeptide(L)' 'MSDIGVAEIGSDQVLTREEGVALGERNAHAASTAQWHWMGNYGNVYDVVAVANSRGCGTGSLVTDFQTNGLMPTYMFY' A
#
# COMPACT_ATOMS: atom_id res chain seq x y z
N MET A 1 5.90 -24.67 16.69
CA MET A 1 5.35 -23.42 16.13
C MET A 1 5.51 -22.35 17.20
N SER A 2 6.65 -21.68 17.23
CA SER A 2 6.89 -20.52 18.09
C SER A 2 6.41 -19.30 17.33
N ASP A 3 5.39 -18.66 17.88
CA ASP A 3 4.84 -17.38 17.44
C ASP A 3 5.98 -16.36 17.38
N ILE A 4 6.30 -15.86 16.18
CA ILE A 4 7.23 -14.75 16.02
C ILE A 4 6.44 -13.50 16.37
N GLY A 5 6.27 -13.28 17.68
CA GLY A 5 5.68 -12.05 18.20
C GLY A 5 6.48 -10.87 17.66
N VAL A 6 5.83 -10.05 16.85
CA VAL A 6 6.33 -8.72 16.51
C VAL A 6 6.33 -7.95 17.83
N ALA A 7 7.47 -7.87 18.50
CA ALA A 7 7.61 -7.02 19.67
C ALA A 7 7.33 -5.57 19.22
N GLU A 8 6.24 -4.99 19.71
CA GLU A 8 5.95 -3.58 19.52
C GLU A 8 7.08 -2.75 20.14
N ILE A 9 7.64 -1.83 19.36
CA ILE A 9 8.66 -0.89 19.83
C ILE A 9 7.92 0.28 20.48
N GLY A 10 8.17 0.51 21.76
CA GLY A 10 7.56 1.63 22.49
C GLY A 10 8.03 2.99 21.95
N SER A 11 7.19 4.02 22.01
CA SER A 11 7.49 5.36 21.47
C SER A 11 8.73 6.01 22.06
N ASP A 12 9.11 5.64 23.29
CA ASP A 12 10.26 6.20 24.03
C ASP A 12 11.47 5.26 24.04
N GLN A 13 11.43 4.15 23.31
CA GLN A 13 12.51 3.18 23.27
C GLN A 13 13.68 3.72 22.42
N VAL A 14 14.86 3.85 23.05
CA VAL A 14 16.09 4.17 22.34
C VAL A 14 16.66 2.88 21.75
N LEU A 15 16.77 2.83 20.43
CA LEU A 15 17.32 1.68 19.71
C LEU A 15 18.84 1.72 19.71
N THR A 16 19.45 0.55 19.84
CA THR A 16 20.85 0.35 19.44
C THR A 16 21.00 0.51 17.93
N ARG A 17 22.24 0.64 17.45
CA ARG A 17 22.52 0.76 16.01
C ARG A 17 21.98 -0.45 15.24
N GLU A 18 22.23 -1.65 15.77
CA GLU A 18 21.83 -2.91 15.15
C GLU A 18 20.31 -3.05 15.07
N GLU A 19 19.59 -2.68 16.14
CA GLU A 19 18.12 -2.67 16.16
C GLU A 19 17.55 -1.64 15.19
N GLY A 20 18.17 -0.46 15.08
CA GLY A 20 17.79 0.57 14.12
C GLY A 20 17.92 0.11 12.67
N VAL A 21 19.03 -0.59 12.34
CA VAL A 21 19.23 -1.18 11.01
C VAL A 21 18.17 -2.25 10.73
N ALA A 22 17.95 -3.18 11.68
CA ALA A 22 16.96 -4.23 11.50
C ALA A 22 15.53 -3.69 11.34
N LEU A 23 15.17 -2.62 12.06
CA LEU A 23 13.90 -1.93 11.89
C LEU A 23 13.80 -1.27 10.50
N GLY A 24 14.87 -0.63 10.05
CA GLY A 24 14.94 -0.04 8.71
C GLY A 24 14.73 -1.07 7.60
N GLU A 25 15.39 -2.22 7.70
CA GLU A 25 15.23 -3.34 6.74
C GLU A 25 13.81 -3.90 6.75
N ARG A 26 13.22 -4.09 7.95
CA ARG A 26 11.82 -4.53 8.08
C ARG A 26 10.85 -3.54 7.45
N ASN A 27 11.04 -2.25 7.66
CA ASN A 27 10.19 -1.21 7.09
C ASN A 27 10.36 -1.12 5.57
N ALA A 28 11.59 -1.21 5.07
CA ALA A 28 11.85 -1.27 3.63
C ALA A 28 11.19 -2.50 2.99
N HIS A 29 11.24 -3.65 3.66
CA HIS A 29 10.58 -4.87 3.20
C HIS A 29 9.04 -4.74 3.24
N ALA A 30 8.48 -4.19 4.31
CA ALA A 30 7.05 -3.92 4.41
C ALA A 30 6.58 -2.94 3.33
N ALA A 31 7.36 -1.88 3.06
CA ALA A 31 7.09 -0.93 1.99
C ALA A 31 7.26 -1.53 0.58
N SER A 32 8.05 -2.59 0.44
CA SER A 32 8.18 -3.35 -0.82
C SER A 32 7.10 -4.41 -1.02
N THR A 33 6.29 -4.68 0.02
CA THR A 33 5.18 -5.62 -0.09
C THR A 33 4.00 -4.88 -0.70
N ALA A 34 3.51 -5.36 -1.84
CA ALA A 34 2.39 -4.73 -2.52
C ALA A 34 1.16 -4.64 -1.60
N GLN A 35 0.50 -3.48 -1.61
CA GLN A 35 -0.65 -3.18 -0.76
C GLN A 35 -1.73 -2.46 -1.54
N TRP A 36 -2.95 -2.45 -1.00
CA TRP A 36 -4.05 -1.69 -1.59
C TRP A 36 -3.90 -0.21 -1.25
N HIS A 37 -3.79 0.62 -2.29
CA HIS A 37 -3.71 2.06 -2.18
C HIS A 37 -4.96 2.71 -2.75
N TRP A 38 -5.50 3.71 -2.03
CA TRP A 38 -6.55 4.56 -2.58
C TRP A 38 -5.94 5.52 -3.61
N MET A 39 -6.55 5.57 -4.79
CA MET A 39 -6.07 6.37 -5.92
C MET A 39 -6.87 7.66 -6.14
N GLY A 40 -8.04 7.77 -5.50
CA GLY A 40 -8.94 8.91 -5.63
C GLY A 40 -10.31 8.53 -6.19
N ASN A 41 -11.12 9.57 -6.44
CA ASN A 41 -12.43 9.48 -7.04
C ASN A 41 -12.37 10.09 -8.44
N TYR A 42 -12.55 9.26 -9.47
CA TYR A 42 -12.44 9.69 -10.86
C TYR A 42 -13.82 10.01 -11.43
N GLY A 43 -13.92 11.02 -12.29
CA GLY A 43 -15.16 11.32 -13.02
C GLY A 43 -15.33 10.53 -14.32
N ASN A 44 -14.32 9.74 -14.68
CA ASN A 44 -14.23 9.07 -15.97
C ASN A 44 -13.33 7.84 -15.88
N VAL A 45 -13.76 6.73 -16.53
CA VAL A 45 -13.00 5.48 -16.59
C VAL A 45 -11.66 5.62 -17.33
N TYR A 46 -11.56 6.54 -18.29
CA TYR A 46 -10.30 6.73 -19.04
C TYR A 46 -9.18 7.25 -18.14
N ASP A 47 -9.49 8.06 -17.14
CA ASP A 47 -8.50 8.58 -16.19
C ASP A 47 -8.00 7.46 -15.24
N VAL A 48 -8.91 6.56 -14.84
CA VAL A 48 -8.56 5.34 -14.08
C VAL A 48 -7.59 4.48 -14.88
N VAL A 49 -7.90 4.22 -16.15
CA VAL A 49 -7.06 3.40 -17.04
C VAL A 49 -5.70 4.04 -17.27
N ALA A 50 -5.64 5.37 -17.47
CA ALA A 50 -4.38 6.09 -17.65
C ALA A 50 -3.44 5.92 -16.44
N VAL A 51 -3.98 6.04 -15.23
CA VAL A 51 -3.22 5.84 -13.99
C VAL A 51 -2.79 4.40 -13.83
N ALA A 52 -3.69 3.44 -14.02
CA ALA A 52 -3.39 2.01 -13.93
C ALA A 52 -2.25 1.61 -14.90
N ASN A 53 -2.31 2.06 -16.15
CA ASN A 53 -1.27 1.80 -17.14
C ASN A 53 0.07 2.44 -16.76
N SER A 54 0.06 3.69 -16.29
CA SER A 54 1.29 4.40 -15.88
C SER A 54 2.07 3.71 -14.74
N ARG A 55 1.38 2.87 -13.95
CA ARG A 55 1.94 2.14 -12.81
C ARG A 55 2.19 0.67 -13.09
N GLY A 56 1.91 0.19 -14.30
CA GLY A 56 2.08 -1.22 -14.67
C GLY A 56 1.10 -2.14 -13.92
N CYS A 57 -0.14 -1.67 -13.69
CA CYS A 57 -1.16 -2.41 -12.97
C CYS A 57 -1.41 -3.80 -13.61
N GLY A 58 -1.20 -4.85 -12.83
CA GLY A 58 -1.41 -6.23 -13.25
C GLY A 58 -2.87 -6.69 -13.16
N THR A 59 -3.13 -7.90 -13.64
CA THR A 59 -4.45 -8.53 -13.52
C THR A 59 -4.87 -8.65 -12.05
N GLY A 60 -6.06 -8.15 -11.72
CA GLY A 60 -6.59 -8.19 -10.35
C GLY A 60 -6.07 -7.09 -9.42
N SER A 61 -5.17 -6.22 -9.89
CA SER A 61 -4.57 -5.14 -9.10
C SER A 61 -5.35 -3.82 -9.14
N LEU A 62 -6.59 -3.83 -9.64
CA LEU A 62 -7.42 -2.63 -9.75
C LEU A 62 -8.85 -2.94 -9.30
N VAL A 63 -9.38 -2.11 -8.40
CA VAL A 63 -10.78 -2.14 -7.98
C VAL A 63 -11.36 -0.76 -8.19
N THR A 64 -12.45 -0.69 -8.97
CA THR A 64 -13.19 0.54 -9.25
C THR A 64 -14.67 0.26 -9.02
N ASP A 65 -15.30 1.09 -8.21
CA ASP A 65 -16.75 1.07 -8.01
C ASP A 65 -17.41 2.27 -8.70
N PHE A 66 -18.65 2.12 -9.16
CA PHE A 66 -19.39 3.15 -9.88
C PHE A 66 -20.49 3.72 -8.98
N GLN A 67 -20.31 4.94 -8.50
CA GLN A 67 -21.30 5.59 -7.66
C GLN A 67 -22.34 6.37 -8.47
N THR A 68 -23.54 6.52 -7.91
CA THR A 68 -24.66 7.27 -8.53
C THR A 68 -24.39 8.76 -8.70
N ASN A 69 -23.39 9.31 -8.01
CA ASN A 69 -22.94 10.69 -8.15
C ASN A 69 -21.98 10.93 -9.33
N GLY A 70 -21.73 9.91 -10.16
CA GLY A 70 -20.82 9.99 -11.31
C GLY A 70 -19.34 9.90 -10.95
N LEU A 71 -19.01 9.60 -9.70
CA LEU A 71 -17.64 9.38 -9.26
C LEU A 71 -17.32 7.89 -9.15
N MET A 72 -16.05 7.59 -9.40
CA MET A 72 -15.50 6.24 -9.45
C MET A 72 -14.35 6.12 -8.44
N PRO A 73 -14.63 5.83 -7.15
CA PRO A 73 -13.58 5.53 -6.19
C PRO A 73 -12.76 4.35 -6.69
N THR A 74 -11.45 4.53 -6.72
CA THR A 74 -10.53 3.56 -7.30
C THR A 74 -9.42 3.23 -6.33
N TYR A 75 -9.12 1.93 -6.23
CA TYR A 75 -8.01 1.37 -5.45
C TYR A 75 -7.11 0.57 -6.38
N MET A 76 -5.80 0.62 -6.14
CA MET A 76 -4.82 -0.11 -6.91
C MET A 76 -3.85 -0.85 -5.99
N PHE A 77 -3.50 -2.08 -6.36
CA PHE A 77 -2.55 -2.92 -5.63
C PHE A 77 -1.18 -2.82 -6.29
N TYR A 78 -0.21 -2.22 -5.58
CA TYR A 78 1.18 -2.10 -6.02
C TYR A 78 2.12 -2.00 -4.83
#